data_AF-A0A7J2X8Q2-F1
#
_entry.id   AF-A0A7J2X8Q2-F1
#
_cell.length_a   1.000
_cell.length_b   1.000
_cell.length_c   1.000
_cell.angle_alpha   90.00
_cell.angle_beta   90.00
_cell.angle_gamma   90.00
#
_symmetry.space_group_name_H-M   'P 1'
#
loop_
_entity.id
_entity.type
_entity.pdbx_description
1 polymer ?
#
loop_
_entity_poly.entity_id
_entity_poly.type
_entity_poly.pdbx_seq_one_letter_code
_entity_poly.pdbx_strand_id
1 'polypeptide(L)'
;LDTRTVIRHTLVDGWNIDGYEKEYAKLDEKAEPWFIEPKGFVLVGSSRNRLTIKNMPTHSKIREFSRRLAEHLGYEIYGEREDSRVILLTRDKKNVKIK
;
A
#
# COMPACT_ATOMS: atom_id res chain seq x y z
N LEU A 1 -4.38 -0.16 -23.02
CA LEU A 1 -2.99 0.31 -23.22
C LEU A 1 -2.08 -0.80 -22.75
N ASP A 2 -1.02 -1.11 -23.48
CA ASP A 2 0.00 -2.05 -23.02
C ASP A 2 0.90 -1.35 -21.99
N THR A 3 0.43 -1.30 -20.74
CA THR A 3 1.11 -0.64 -19.64
C THR A 3 0.97 -1.45 -18.37
N ARG A 4 1.94 -1.29 -17.47
CA ARG A 4 1.88 -1.87 -16.12
C ARG A 4 0.72 -1.27 -15.33
N THR A 5 0.08 -2.10 -14.53
CA THR A 5 -1.03 -1.73 -13.66
C THR A 5 -0.57 -1.61 -12.21
N VAL A 6 -1.09 -0.60 -11.50
CA VAL A 6 -0.82 -0.37 -10.08
C VAL A 6 -2.13 -0.11 -9.37
N ILE A 7 -2.32 -0.75 -8.22
CA ILE A 7 -3.31 -0.33 -7.23
C ILE A 7 -2.59 0.39 -6.10
N ARG A 8 -3.08 1.57 -5.72
CA ARG A 8 -2.53 2.33 -4.59
C ARG A 8 -3.55 2.43 -3.46
N HIS A 9 -3.17 1.92 -2.30
CA HIS A 9 -3.96 2.01 -1.08
C HIS A 9 -3.45 3.16 -0.24
N THR A 10 -4.27 4.19 -0.01
CA THR A 10 -3.92 5.25 0.94
C THR A 10 -4.42 4.88 2.33
N LEU A 11 -3.48 4.57 3.22
CA LEU A 11 -3.74 4.04 4.55
C LEU A 11 -3.78 5.16 5.59
N VAL A 12 -4.77 5.11 6.47
CA VAL A 12 -5.10 6.12 7.47
C VAL A 12 -5.27 5.43 8.83
N ASP A 13 -4.54 5.90 9.83
CA ASP A 13 -4.61 5.37 11.19
C ASP A 13 -5.99 5.61 11.80
N GLY A 14 -6.55 4.54 12.38
CA GLY A 14 -7.89 4.52 12.98
C GLY A 14 -9.03 4.42 11.96
N TRP A 15 -8.74 4.15 10.68
CA TRP A 15 -9.77 4.07 9.62
C TRP A 15 -9.69 2.79 8.80
N ASN A 16 -8.56 2.52 8.14
CA ASN A 16 -8.51 1.46 7.11
C ASN A 16 -7.20 0.67 7.10
N ILE A 17 -6.31 0.87 8.07
CA ILE A 17 -5.03 0.15 8.16
C ILE A 17 -5.07 -1.03 9.14
N ASP A 18 -5.98 -1.02 10.11
CA ASP A 18 -6.01 -2.00 11.19
C ASP A 18 -7.01 -3.12 10.90
N GLY A 19 -6.53 -4.27 10.42
CA GLY A 19 -7.33 -5.50 10.29
C GLY A 19 -8.11 -5.67 8.98
N TYR A 20 -7.85 -4.84 7.97
CA TYR A 20 -8.56 -4.86 6.68
C TYR A 20 -7.80 -5.61 5.57
N GLU A 21 -6.67 -6.26 5.87
CA GLU A 21 -5.78 -6.87 4.88
C GLU A 21 -6.49 -7.90 3.99
N LYS A 22 -7.45 -8.65 4.54
CA LYS A 22 -8.24 -9.64 3.79
C LYS A 22 -9.23 -8.99 2.83
N GLU A 23 -9.84 -7.88 3.24
CA GLU A 23 -10.78 -7.11 2.42
C GLU A 23 -10.05 -6.46 1.24
N TYR A 24 -8.88 -5.89 1.49
CA TYR A 24 -8.00 -5.39 0.42
C TYR A 24 -7.56 -6.50 -0.52
N ALA A 25 -7.13 -7.66 0.03
CA ALA A 25 -6.73 -8.80 -0.80
C ALA A 25 -7.84 -9.24 -1.75
N LYS A 26 -9.10 -9.33 -1.29
CA LYS A 26 -10.24 -9.68 -2.16
C LYS A 26 -10.47 -8.69 -3.31
N LEU A 27 -10.09 -7.43 -3.15
CA LEU A 27 -10.20 -6.42 -4.22
C LEU A 27 -9.01 -6.52 -5.18
N ASP A 28 -7.80 -6.63 -4.63
CA ASP A 28 -6.57 -6.72 -5.40
C ASP A 28 -6.48 -8.02 -6.22
N GLU A 29 -7.00 -9.12 -5.69
CA GLU A 29 -7.09 -10.41 -6.39
C GLU A 29 -7.98 -10.35 -7.64
N LYS A 30 -9.03 -9.51 -7.65
CA LYS A 30 -9.89 -9.34 -8.83
C LYS A 30 -9.21 -8.58 -9.96
N ALA A 31 -8.31 -7.67 -9.60
CA ALA A 31 -7.64 -6.79 -10.55
C ALA A 31 -6.28 -7.33 -10.99
N GLU A 32 -5.66 -8.18 -10.17
CA GLU A 32 -4.34 -8.78 -10.38
C GLU A 32 -3.28 -7.77 -10.87
N PRO A 33 -3.07 -6.65 -10.15
CA PRO A 33 -2.18 -5.61 -10.64
C PRO A 33 -0.72 -6.08 -10.65
N TRP A 34 0.10 -5.47 -11.51
CA TRP A 34 1.54 -5.73 -11.47
C TRP A 34 2.19 -5.28 -10.15
N PHE A 35 1.66 -4.18 -9.57
CA PHE A 35 2.11 -3.64 -8.30
C PHE A 35 0.96 -3.24 -7.39
N ILE A 36 1.22 -3.33 -6.10
CA ILE A 36 0.37 -2.72 -5.08
C ILE A 36 1.25 -1.74 -4.29
N GLU A 37 0.75 -0.53 -4.11
CA GLU A 37 1.43 0.54 -3.37
C GLU A 37 0.63 0.90 -2.11
N PRO A 38 0.88 0.23 -0.97
CA PRO A 38 0.40 0.70 0.32
C PRO A 38 1.17 1.95 0.73
N LYS A 39 0.46 3.09 0.81
CA LYS A 39 1.03 4.41 1.11
C LYS A 39 0.32 5.03 2.29
N GLY A 40 1.08 5.52 3.26
CA GLY A 40 0.55 6.24 4.41
C GLY A 40 -0.01 7.60 4.02
N PHE A 41 -1.14 7.95 4.61
CA PHE A 41 -1.68 9.29 4.57
C PHE A 41 -0.69 10.31 5.16
N VAL A 42 -0.59 11.46 4.49
CA VAL A 42 0.18 12.62 4.95
C VAL A 42 -0.76 13.82 5.03
N LEU A 43 -0.73 14.51 6.16
CA LEU A 43 -1.61 15.64 6.45
C LEU A 43 -1.20 16.89 5.65
N VAL A 44 -1.79 17.05 4.46
CA VAL A 44 -1.58 18.20 3.56
C VAL A 44 -2.89 18.72 2.95
N GLY A 45 -2.89 19.98 2.53
CA GLY A 45 -4.03 20.64 1.89
C GLY A 45 -5.32 20.57 2.72
N SER A 46 -6.46 20.37 2.05
CA SER A 46 -7.79 20.34 2.65
C SER A 46 -8.05 19.14 3.57
N SER A 47 -7.15 18.15 3.63
CA SER A 47 -7.28 17.03 4.58
C SER A 47 -7.25 17.50 6.05
N ARG A 48 -6.64 18.65 6.31
CA ARG A 48 -6.56 19.31 7.63
C ARG A 48 -7.92 19.67 8.23
N ASN A 49 -8.97 19.76 7.41
CA ASN A 49 -10.31 20.06 7.89
C ASN A 49 -11.04 18.81 8.42
N ARG A 50 -10.52 17.60 8.18
CA ARG A 50 -11.20 16.33 8.45
C ARG A 50 -10.36 15.33 9.23
N LEU A 51 -9.03 15.42 9.12
CA LEU A 51 -8.09 14.48 9.71
C LEU A 51 -7.01 15.24 10.49
N THR A 52 -6.36 14.52 11.40
CA THR A 52 -5.31 15.05 12.27
C THR A 52 -3.99 14.32 12.02
N ILE A 53 -2.91 14.81 12.61
CA ILE A 53 -1.60 14.14 12.55
C ILE A 53 -1.64 12.72 13.14
N LYS A 54 -2.55 12.46 14.08
CA LYS A 54 -2.77 11.13 14.68
C LYS A 54 -3.29 10.11 13.68
N ASN A 55 -3.83 10.56 12.54
CA ASN A 55 -4.30 9.69 11.47
C ASN A 55 -3.20 9.34 10.46
N MET A 56 -1.98 9.87 10.63
CA MET A 56 -0.84 9.51 9.78
C MET A 56 -0.15 8.24 10.31
N PRO A 57 -0.23 7.11 9.60
CA PRO A 57 0.41 5.87 10.04
C PRO A 57 1.94 5.97 10.01
N THR A 58 2.59 5.29 10.94
CA THR A 58 4.05 5.11 10.92
C THR A 58 4.47 4.21 9.75
N HIS A 59 5.70 4.37 9.27
CA HIS A 59 6.23 3.52 8.20
C HIS A 59 6.25 2.03 8.59
N SER A 60 6.60 1.72 9.85
CA SER A 60 6.57 0.36 10.39
C SER A 60 5.18 -0.27 10.32
N LYS A 61 4.13 0.49 10.61
CA LYS A 61 2.75 -0.01 10.57
C LYS A 61 2.28 -0.28 9.14
N ILE A 62 2.65 0.59 8.19
CA ILE A 62 2.39 0.38 6.77
C ILE A 62 3.14 -0.87 6.28
N ARG A 63 4.39 -1.07 6.71
CA ARG A 63 5.17 -2.26 6.39
C ARG A 63 4.51 -3.54 6.91
N GLU A 64 4.02 -3.53 8.14
CA GLU A 64 3.31 -4.68 8.72
C GLU A 64 2.03 -5.01 7.95
N PHE A 65 1.19 -4.00 7.67
CA PHE A 65 0.00 -4.15 6.83
C PHE A 65 0.37 -4.73 5.46
N SER A 66 1.41 -4.18 4.84
CA SER A 66 1.87 -4.60 3.51
C SER A 66 2.35 -6.05 3.49
N ARG A 67 3.06 -6.49 4.54
CA ARG A 67 3.51 -7.88 4.67
C ARG A 67 2.33 -8.85 4.71
N ARG A 68 1.33 -8.55 5.54
CA ARG A 68 0.13 -9.38 5.69
C ARG A 68 -0.72 -9.40 4.42
N LEU A 69 -0.89 -8.26 3.76
CA LEU A 69 -1.55 -8.17 2.46
C LEU A 69 -0.81 -9.01 1.40
N ALA A 70 0.51 -8.93 1.38
CA ALA A 70 1.34 -9.69 0.44
C ALA A 70 1.21 -11.21 0.67
N GLU A 71 1.17 -11.66 1.93
CA GLU A 71 0.94 -13.06 2.31
C GLU A 71 -0.41 -13.59 1.81
N HIS A 72 -1.46 -12.77 1.85
CA HIS A 72 -2.78 -13.16 1.33
C HIS A 72 -2.81 -13.30 -0.21
N LEU A 73 -1.96 -12.57 -0.92
CA LEU A 73 -2.01 -12.46 -2.37
C LEU A 73 -0.88 -13.19 -3.11
N GLY A 74 0.10 -13.73 -2.39
CA GLY A 74 1.33 -14.27 -2.98
C GLY A 74 2.22 -13.19 -3.61
N TYR A 75 2.19 -11.96 -3.09
CA TYR A 75 3.10 -10.89 -3.49
C TYR A 75 4.31 -10.87 -2.57
N GLU A 76 5.33 -10.13 -2.95
CA GLU A 76 6.52 -9.87 -2.15
C GLU A 76 6.79 -8.37 -2.05
N ILE A 77 7.46 -7.94 -0.98
CA ILE A 77 7.99 -6.59 -0.88
C ILE A 77 9.15 -6.44 -1.86
N TYR A 78 8.94 -5.55 -2.84
CA TYR A 78 9.96 -5.16 -3.82
C TYR A 78 10.88 -4.07 -3.25
N GLY A 79 10.29 -3.07 -2.60
CA GLY A 79 11.03 -1.94 -2.03
C GLY A 79 10.17 -1.05 -1.17
N GLU A 80 10.81 -0.07 -0.54
CA GLU A 80 10.15 0.90 0.33
C GLU A 80 10.86 2.25 0.29
N ARG A 81 10.13 3.30 0.67
CA ARG A 81 10.68 4.64 0.91
C ARG A 81 10.03 5.23 2.16
N GLU A 82 10.80 5.28 3.24
CA GLU A 82 10.33 5.73 4.56
C GLU A 82 9.86 7.20 4.55
N ASP A 83 10.62 8.10 3.92
CA ASP A 83 10.26 9.53 3.79
C ASP A 83 8.89 9.72 3.12
N SER A 84 8.57 8.83 2.19
CA SER A 84 7.31 8.82 1.44
C SER A 84 6.24 7.92 2.07
N ARG A 85 6.55 7.26 3.18
CA ARG A 85 5.68 6.31 3.91
C ARG A 85 5.04 5.30 2.96
N VAL A 86 5.84 4.65 2.13
CA VAL A 86 5.33 3.81 1.05
C VAL A 86 6.08 2.50 0.94
N ILE A 87 5.33 1.43 0.72
CA ILE A 87 5.82 0.09 0.38
C ILE A 87 5.39 -0.22 -1.05
N LEU A 88 6.22 -0.92 -1.79
CA LEU A 88 5.89 -1.44 -3.11
C LEU A 88 5.88 -2.97 -3.07
N LEU A 89 4.75 -3.56 -3.46
CA LEU A 89 4.57 -5.00 -3.59
C LEU A 89 4.55 -5.40 -5.06
N THR A 90 5.04 -6.60 -5.36
CA THR A 90 4.94 -7.19 -6.71
C THR A 90 4.88 -8.71 -6.65
N ARG A 91 4.29 -9.36 -7.66
CA ARG A 91 4.30 -10.83 -7.83
C ARG A 91 5.59 -11.35 -8.44
N ASP A 92 6.35 -10.52 -9.16
CA ASP A 92 7.49 -10.99 -9.97
C ASP A 92 8.73 -10.14 -9.76
N LYS A 93 9.36 -10.29 -8.59
CA LYS A 93 10.56 -9.53 -8.23
C LYS A 93 11.71 -9.67 -9.23
N LYS A 94 11.78 -10.79 -9.97
CA LYS A 94 12.88 -11.11 -10.90
C LYS A 94 12.70 -10.46 -12.27
N ASN A 95 11.47 -10.32 -12.76
CA ASN A 95 11.21 -9.76 -14.09
C ASN A 95 10.70 -8.30 -14.06
N VAL A 96 10.63 -7.68 -12.89
CA VAL A 96 10.30 -6.25 -12.75
C VAL A 96 11.45 -5.39 -13.28
N LYS A 97 11.37 -5.00 -14.56
CA LYS A 97 12.18 -3.92 -15.12
C LYS A 97 11.52 -2.59 -14.78
N ILE A 98 12.01 -1.89 -13.77
CA ILE A 98 11.72 -0.45 -13.60
C ILE A 98 12.80 0.26 -14.42
N LYS A 99 12.43 0.74 -15.62
CA LYS A 99 13.31 1.61 -16.40
C LYS A 99 13.26 3.02 -15.85
#